data_AF-A0A838NR49-F1
#
_entry.id   AF-A0A838NR49-F1
#
_cell.length_a   1.000
_cell.length_b   1.000
_cell.length_c   1.000
_cell.angle_alpha   90.00
_cell.angle_beta   90.00
_cell.angle_gamma   90.00
#
_symmetry.space_group_name_H-M   'P 1'
#
loop_
_entity.id
_entity.type
_entity.pdbx_description
1 polymer ?
#
loop_
_entity_poly.entity_id
_entity_poly.type
_entity_poly.pdbx_seq_one_letter_code
_entity_poly.pdbx_strand_id
1 'polypeptide(L)'
;MRLYTRSTSIALLAATASLSAAQQRPPIRQLGAVTARSVESLSSVASVRALSTRGVLVNDPANRRVILLDRELKSFIVVADSSSATGNAYSGRTGGLIAYRGDSTLFVDPQSLSMMVIDPAGRIGRVMSVPRSEDAQMLAGAVGGAAFDGKGALIYRTSPRFQMGGAGPRTAGFVPPQMPDSAAIVRIDLATRKLDTVTYIKTPKIRMDVAQEGDRVSMTSQINPLPVVDDWGVLSDGSVAIVRGRDYHVDVVTPQGVKSSFSKIPFDWQRLTDEDKVAFIDSVKAARARMGASAPNLPFGGVGAAQGSGGGGGGGGPQIMIVTGPPAGSGEGGPQRDAARTRQAQMTFVPASELPDYKPAFFAGAVRTDTDGNIWIRTIPTSAIPGGPVYDVVNSKGEIVERVQIPVGRTLIGFGSGTVYMTARENDKIYLEAATIR
;
A
#
# COMPACT_ATOMS: atom_id res chain seq x y z
N MET A 1 -33.99 -1.40 -75.62
CA MET A 1 -34.10 -2.67 -74.87
C MET A 1 -32.79 -2.86 -74.09
N ARG A 2 -32.77 -2.48 -72.80
CA ARG A 2 -31.54 -2.39 -71.99
C ARG A 2 -31.30 -3.68 -71.23
N LEU A 3 -30.10 -4.25 -71.40
CA LEU A 3 -29.58 -5.38 -70.63
C LEU A 3 -29.17 -4.91 -69.22
N TYR A 4 -29.61 -5.65 -68.19
CA TYR A 4 -29.21 -5.44 -66.80
C TYR A 4 -28.05 -6.38 -66.45
N THR A 5 -26.89 -5.82 -66.12
CA THR A 5 -25.74 -6.55 -65.57
C THR A 5 -25.82 -6.49 -64.05
N ARG A 6 -25.92 -7.65 -63.39
CA ARG A 6 -25.83 -7.78 -61.92
C ARG A 6 -24.36 -7.80 -61.51
N SER A 7 -23.93 -6.82 -60.73
CA SER A 7 -22.63 -6.84 -60.04
C SER A 7 -22.85 -7.23 -58.57
N THR A 8 -22.30 -8.37 -58.19
CA THR A 8 -22.31 -8.89 -56.81
C THR A 8 -21.13 -8.29 -56.05
N SER A 9 -21.38 -7.38 -55.11
CA SER A 9 -20.34 -6.83 -54.24
C SER A 9 -20.13 -7.75 -53.03
N ILE A 10 -18.97 -8.39 -52.94
CA ILE A 10 -18.50 -9.08 -51.73
C ILE A 10 -17.92 -8.01 -50.80
N ALA A 11 -18.59 -7.76 -49.66
CA ALA A 11 -18.06 -6.90 -48.61
C ALA A 11 -17.02 -7.67 -47.79
N LEU A 12 -15.75 -7.28 -47.93
CA LEU A 12 -14.65 -7.80 -47.12
C LEU A 12 -14.72 -7.17 -45.73
N LEU A 13 -15.14 -7.93 -44.70
CA LEU A 13 -14.97 -7.54 -43.30
C LEU A 13 -13.47 -7.53 -42.99
N ALA A 14 -12.87 -6.34 -42.96
CA ALA A 14 -11.53 -6.15 -42.41
C ALA A 14 -11.63 -6.25 -40.87
N ALA A 15 -11.28 -7.42 -40.32
CA ALA A 15 -10.99 -7.56 -38.91
C ALA A 15 -9.73 -6.72 -38.60
N THR A 16 -9.91 -5.56 -37.99
CA THR A 16 -8.78 -4.79 -37.43
C THR A 16 -8.24 -5.55 -36.22
N ALA A 17 -7.30 -6.46 -36.47
CA ALA A 17 -6.41 -6.92 -35.42
C ALA A 17 -5.58 -5.71 -34.99
N SER A 18 -5.87 -5.17 -33.80
CA SER A 18 -5.00 -4.21 -33.16
C SER A 18 -3.65 -4.87 -32.96
N LEU A 19 -2.71 -4.60 -33.86
CA LEU A 19 -1.29 -4.85 -33.64
C LEU A 19 -0.93 -4.09 -32.36
N SER A 20 -0.71 -4.81 -31.25
CA SER A 20 -0.10 -4.25 -30.06
C SER A 20 1.30 -3.77 -30.44
N ALA A 21 1.41 -2.50 -30.81
CA ALA A 21 2.68 -1.80 -30.70
C ALA A 21 3.10 -1.94 -29.23
N ALA A 22 4.28 -2.51 -28.99
CA ALA A 22 4.86 -2.50 -27.66
C ALA A 22 4.96 -1.04 -27.22
N GLN A 23 4.11 -0.63 -26.28
CA GLN A 23 4.05 0.76 -25.82
C GLN A 23 5.45 1.12 -25.30
N GLN A 24 6.10 2.15 -25.82
CA GLN A 24 7.38 2.56 -25.25
C GLN A 24 7.11 3.24 -23.91
N ARG A 25 7.92 2.95 -22.88
CA ARG A 25 7.75 3.61 -21.57
C ARG A 25 7.90 5.12 -21.74
N PRO A 26 6.96 5.95 -21.26
CA PRO A 26 7.10 7.39 -21.30
C PRO A 26 8.38 7.86 -20.58
N PRO A 27 8.98 9.00 -20.98
CA PRO A 27 10.07 9.60 -20.22
C PRO A 27 9.61 9.97 -18.80
N ILE A 28 10.55 9.97 -17.85
CA ILE A 28 10.29 10.39 -16.48
C ILE A 28 10.18 11.91 -16.45
N ARG A 29 9.05 12.44 -15.97
CA ARG A 29 8.87 13.86 -15.65
C ARG A 29 8.92 14.08 -14.14
N GLN A 30 9.24 15.30 -13.72
CA GLN A 30 9.09 15.70 -12.32
C GLN A 30 7.61 15.90 -11.97
N LEU A 31 7.28 15.72 -10.70
CA LEU A 31 6.02 16.23 -10.14
C LEU A 31 5.94 17.76 -10.32
N GLY A 32 4.73 18.28 -10.41
CA GLY A 32 4.49 19.73 -10.43
C GLY A 32 4.95 20.44 -9.15
N ALA A 33 4.88 21.76 -9.17
CA ALA A 33 5.39 22.59 -8.08
C ALA A 33 4.63 22.37 -6.77
N VAL A 34 5.35 22.47 -5.65
CA VAL A 34 4.75 22.55 -4.32
C VAL A 34 4.03 23.89 -4.19
N THR A 35 2.72 23.85 -3.93
CA THR A 35 1.85 25.02 -3.84
C THR A 35 1.53 25.41 -2.40
N ALA A 36 1.60 24.45 -1.47
CA ALA A 36 1.35 24.71 -0.05
C ALA A 36 2.15 23.78 0.85
N ARG A 37 2.40 24.23 2.07
CA ARG A 37 3.06 23.47 3.13
C ARG A 37 2.45 23.78 4.48
N SER A 38 2.21 22.74 5.27
CA SER A 38 1.62 22.85 6.60
C SER A 38 2.50 23.70 7.52
N VAL A 39 1.86 24.60 8.27
CA VAL A 39 2.52 25.27 9.39
C VAL A 39 2.61 24.36 10.61
N GLU A 40 1.60 23.51 10.78
CA GLU A 40 1.58 22.50 11.82
C GLU A 40 2.60 21.41 11.48
N SER A 41 3.51 21.17 12.43
CA SER A 41 4.35 19.99 12.39
C SER A 41 3.59 18.78 12.90
N LEU A 42 3.71 17.67 12.18
CA LEU A 42 3.06 16.40 12.45
C LEU A 42 4.08 15.43 13.03
N SER A 43 3.64 14.52 13.88
CA SER A 43 4.50 13.44 14.40
C SER A 43 4.53 12.24 13.46
N SER A 44 3.47 12.06 12.68
CA SER A 44 3.31 11.03 11.65
C SER A 44 2.16 11.40 10.72
N VAL A 45 2.13 10.80 9.53
CA VAL A 45 0.94 10.87 8.66
C VAL A 45 0.62 9.49 8.12
N ALA A 46 -0.52 8.94 8.53
CA ALA A 46 -0.98 7.64 8.07
C ALA A 46 -1.76 7.71 6.76
N SER A 47 -2.62 8.71 6.65
CA SER A 47 -3.49 8.93 5.50
C SER A 47 -3.95 10.38 5.47
N VAL A 48 -4.34 10.82 4.29
CA VAL A 48 -5.04 12.09 4.10
C VAL A 48 -6.33 11.88 3.34
N ARG A 49 -7.28 12.77 3.56
CA ARG A 49 -8.54 12.82 2.84
C ARG A 49 -8.82 14.26 2.43
N ALA A 50 -8.60 14.55 1.15
CA ALA A 50 -8.97 15.83 0.56
C ALA A 50 -10.49 16.01 0.58
N LEU A 51 -10.93 17.20 0.98
CA LEU A 51 -12.31 17.63 0.97
C LEU A 51 -12.51 18.65 -0.15
N SER A 52 -13.61 18.52 -0.89
CA SER A 52 -13.91 19.37 -2.04
C SER A 52 -13.94 20.86 -1.70
N THR A 53 -14.42 21.22 -0.49
CA THR A 53 -14.72 22.60 -0.12
C THR A 53 -13.86 23.22 0.98
N ARG A 54 -13.17 22.42 1.82
CA ARG A 54 -12.62 22.91 3.10
C ARG A 54 -11.16 22.57 3.42
N GLY A 55 -10.47 21.82 2.57
CA GLY A 55 -9.06 21.49 2.78
C GLY A 55 -8.83 20.00 2.88
N VAL A 56 -8.06 19.54 3.87
CA VAL A 56 -7.62 18.15 3.96
C VAL A 56 -7.66 17.63 5.39
N LEU A 57 -8.34 16.50 5.59
CA LEU A 57 -8.24 15.73 6.83
C LEU A 57 -6.92 14.95 6.84
N VAL A 58 -6.23 14.97 7.97
CA VAL A 58 -4.95 14.29 8.17
C VAL A 58 -5.05 13.41 9.40
N ASN A 59 -4.67 12.14 9.23
CA ASN A 59 -4.54 11.22 10.33
C ASN A 59 -3.09 11.19 10.84
N ASP A 60 -2.87 11.68 12.06
CA ASP A 60 -1.58 11.71 12.77
C ASP A 60 -1.60 10.72 13.95
N PRO A 61 -1.38 9.42 13.70
CA PRO A 61 -1.54 8.38 14.71
C PRO A 61 -0.54 8.48 15.87
N ALA A 62 0.67 8.99 15.65
CA ALA A 62 1.66 9.14 16.72
C ALA A 62 1.20 10.14 17.80
N ASN A 63 0.48 11.19 17.39
CA ASN A 63 -0.19 12.10 18.32
C ASN A 63 -1.62 11.67 18.66
N ARG A 64 -2.10 10.55 18.09
CA ARG A 64 -3.47 10.03 18.22
C ARG A 64 -4.52 11.10 17.97
N ARG A 65 -4.42 11.76 16.81
CA ARG A 65 -5.38 12.81 16.41
C ARG A 65 -5.70 12.75 14.92
N VAL A 66 -6.91 13.23 14.59
CA VAL A 66 -7.30 13.65 13.25
C VAL A 66 -7.42 15.16 13.27
N ILE A 67 -6.76 15.84 12.32
CA ILE A 67 -6.88 17.28 12.13
C ILE A 67 -7.49 17.58 10.76
N LEU A 68 -8.19 18.70 10.66
CA LEU A 68 -8.62 19.27 9.38
C LEU A 68 -7.78 20.52 9.13
N LEU A 69 -6.87 20.46 8.15
CA LEU A 69 -6.13 21.61 7.64
C LEU A 69 -6.96 22.33 6.59
N ASP A 70 -6.85 23.65 6.52
CA ASP A 70 -7.37 24.43 5.39
C ASP A 70 -6.64 24.11 4.07
N ARG A 71 -7.06 24.72 2.95
CA ARG A 71 -6.45 24.45 1.64
C ARG A 71 -5.01 24.96 1.50
N GLU A 72 -4.66 26.00 2.23
CA GLU A 72 -3.33 26.61 2.20
C GLU A 72 -2.37 25.92 3.20
N LEU A 73 -2.90 24.98 3.98
CA LEU A 73 -2.25 24.28 5.07
C LEU A 73 -1.76 25.24 6.19
N LYS A 74 -2.43 26.39 6.37
CA LYS A 74 -2.01 27.46 7.29
C LYS A 74 -2.77 27.47 8.61
N SER A 75 -3.96 26.91 8.65
CA SER A 75 -4.73 26.73 9.88
C SER A 75 -5.27 25.32 9.97
N PHE A 76 -5.52 24.85 11.19
CA PHE A 76 -6.19 23.58 11.42
C PHE A 76 -7.14 23.63 12.61
N ILE A 77 -8.07 22.68 12.62
CA ILE A 77 -8.83 22.30 13.81
C ILE A 77 -8.54 20.84 14.16
N VAL A 78 -8.61 20.51 15.44
CA VAL A 78 -8.59 19.12 15.91
C VAL A 78 -10.00 18.57 15.78
N VAL A 79 -10.16 17.53 14.96
CA VAL A 79 -11.45 16.88 14.68
C VAL A 79 -11.71 15.75 15.67
N ALA A 80 -10.67 14.98 15.98
CA ALA A 80 -10.70 13.88 16.95
C ALA A 80 -9.34 13.78 17.63
N ASP A 81 -9.32 13.53 18.93
CA ASP A 81 -8.11 13.22 19.68
C ASP A 81 -8.38 12.20 20.80
N SER A 82 -7.35 11.93 21.62
CA SER A 82 -7.47 11.04 22.78
C SER A 82 -8.00 11.74 24.04
N SER A 83 -8.53 12.96 23.94
CA SER A 83 -9.06 13.69 25.11
C SER A 83 -10.54 13.37 25.35
N SER A 84 -10.97 13.53 26.60
CA SER A 84 -12.38 13.41 26.97
C SER A 84 -13.25 14.53 26.38
N ALA A 85 -12.65 15.69 26.04
CA ALA A 85 -13.36 16.84 25.50
C ALA A 85 -13.89 16.62 24.07
N THR A 86 -13.21 15.80 23.26
CA THR A 86 -13.68 15.38 21.93
C THR A 86 -14.33 14.00 21.94
N GLY A 87 -14.50 13.39 23.13
CA GLY A 87 -15.22 12.13 23.33
C GLY A 87 -14.40 10.85 23.15
N ASN A 88 -13.12 10.82 23.53
CA ASN A 88 -12.21 9.66 23.36
C ASN A 88 -12.26 9.08 21.93
N ALA A 89 -12.28 9.95 20.91
CA ALA A 89 -12.54 9.59 19.53
C ALA A 89 -11.38 8.81 18.89
N TYR A 90 -10.13 9.04 19.32
CA TYR A 90 -8.96 8.35 18.77
C TYR A 90 -8.34 7.39 19.80
N SER A 91 -8.47 6.08 19.57
CA SER A 91 -7.93 5.04 20.47
C SER A 91 -6.41 4.80 20.35
N GLY A 92 -5.90 3.73 20.98
CA GLY A 92 -4.50 3.36 20.93
C GLY A 92 -4.01 2.76 19.61
N ARG A 93 -4.90 2.47 18.65
CA ARG A 93 -4.51 1.89 17.35
C ARG A 93 -4.63 2.91 16.22
N THR A 94 -3.76 2.80 15.21
CA THR A 94 -3.85 3.61 13.99
C THR A 94 -5.23 3.43 13.34
N GLY A 95 -5.98 4.51 13.22
CA GLY A 95 -7.26 4.52 12.49
C GLY A 95 -7.06 4.76 10.99
N GLY A 96 -8.17 4.77 10.25
CA GLY A 96 -8.19 4.98 8.80
C GLY A 96 -9.18 6.05 8.38
N LEU A 97 -8.83 6.86 7.37
CA LEU A 97 -9.75 7.82 6.75
C LEU A 97 -10.30 7.25 5.44
N ILE A 98 -11.62 7.25 5.29
CA ILE A 98 -12.31 6.73 4.10
C ILE A 98 -13.32 7.77 3.61
N ALA A 99 -13.34 7.98 2.30
CA ALA A 99 -14.38 8.74 1.61
C ALA A 99 -15.79 8.33 2.06
N TYR A 100 -16.69 9.28 2.31
CA TYR A 100 -18.08 8.92 2.59
C TYR A 100 -19.08 9.93 2.08
N ARG A 101 -20.19 9.44 1.53
CA ARG A 101 -21.40 10.17 1.08
C ARG A 101 -21.22 11.69 0.95
N GLY A 102 -21.12 12.16 -0.29
CA GLY A 102 -20.77 13.56 -0.56
C GLY A 102 -19.32 13.82 -0.11
N ASP A 103 -19.12 14.88 0.66
CA ASP A 103 -17.79 15.32 1.11
C ASP A 103 -17.51 14.91 2.57
N SER A 104 -18.28 13.97 3.13
CA SER A 104 -18.05 13.45 4.48
C SER A 104 -16.90 12.43 4.47
N THR A 105 -16.43 12.07 5.67
CA THR A 105 -15.35 11.10 5.86
C THR A 105 -15.71 10.13 6.98
N LEU A 106 -15.42 8.84 6.79
CA LEU A 106 -15.37 7.89 7.90
C LEU A 106 -13.97 7.92 8.50
N PHE A 107 -13.88 8.12 9.81
CA PHE A 107 -12.72 7.75 10.60
C PHE A 107 -13.00 6.40 11.26
N VAL A 108 -12.28 5.38 10.80
CA VAL A 108 -12.38 4.01 11.30
C VAL A 108 -11.38 3.81 12.43
N ASP A 109 -11.88 3.51 13.62
CA ASP A 109 -11.07 3.14 14.78
C ASP A 109 -11.17 1.63 15.03
N PRO A 110 -10.09 0.87 14.77
CA PRO A 110 -10.15 -0.57 14.83
C PRO A 110 -10.01 -1.14 16.24
N GLN A 111 -9.70 -0.32 17.26
CA GLN A 111 -9.70 -0.77 18.65
C GLN A 111 -11.09 -0.65 19.27
N SER A 112 -11.78 0.47 19.03
CA SER A 112 -13.15 0.67 19.50
C SER A 112 -14.20 0.01 18.60
N LEU A 113 -13.78 -0.56 17.46
CA LEU A 113 -14.66 -1.18 16.46
C LEU A 113 -15.72 -0.21 15.94
N SER A 114 -15.35 1.06 15.80
CA SER A 114 -16.25 2.15 15.44
C SER A 114 -15.83 2.86 14.15
N MET A 115 -16.80 3.50 13.51
CA MET A 115 -16.65 4.35 12.33
C MET A 115 -17.37 5.68 12.61
N MET A 116 -16.60 6.74 12.85
CA MET A 116 -17.12 8.08 13.05
C MET A 116 -17.34 8.77 11.71
N VAL A 117 -18.52 9.36 11.51
CA VAL A 117 -18.85 10.18 10.35
C VAL A 117 -18.46 11.63 10.66
N ILE A 118 -17.41 12.08 10.00
CA ILE A 118 -16.92 13.45 10.04
C ILE A 118 -17.56 14.22 8.87
N ASP A 119 -18.28 15.29 9.18
CA ASP A 119 -18.83 16.19 8.18
C ASP A 119 -17.72 17.05 7.54
N PRO A 120 -17.99 17.76 6.42
CA PRO A 120 -16.98 18.59 5.76
C PRO A 120 -16.44 19.73 6.64
N ALA A 121 -17.15 20.11 7.70
CA ALA A 121 -16.75 21.11 8.67
C ALA A 121 -15.88 20.56 9.81
N GLY A 122 -15.58 19.26 9.81
CA GLY A 122 -14.80 18.59 10.85
C GLY A 122 -15.62 18.22 12.09
N ARG A 123 -16.95 18.19 12.03
CA ARG A 123 -17.80 17.76 13.15
C ARG A 123 -18.14 16.29 13.03
N ILE A 124 -18.11 15.59 14.16
CA ILE A 124 -18.55 14.19 14.23
C ILE A 124 -20.06 14.16 14.43
N GLY A 125 -20.80 13.77 13.39
CA GLY A 125 -22.27 13.78 13.40
C GLY A 125 -22.92 12.44 13.72
N ARG A 126 -22.21 11.33 13.49
CA ARG A 126 -22.72 9.97 13.71
C ARG A 126 -21.59 9.01 14.00
N VAL A 127 -21.85 8.00 14.83
CA VAL A 127 -20.96 6.85 15.04
C VAL A 127 -21.67 5.58 14.59
N MET A 128 -20.96 4.73 13.87
CA MET A 128 -21.44 3.43 13.37
C MET A 128 -20.49 2.33 13.83
N SER A 129 -20.96 1.10 13.95
CA SER A 129 -20.08 -0.05 14.18
C SER A 129 -19.43 -0.51 12.88
N VAL A 130 -18.17 -0.95 12.93
CA VAL A 130 -17.51 -1.60 11.78
C VAL A 130 -18.35 -2.77 11.25
N PRO A 131 -18.32 -3.05 9.93
CA PRO A 131 -19.10 -4.11 9.31
C PRO A 131 -18.80 -5.50 9.89
N ARG A 132 -17.51 -5.77 10.14
CA ARG A 132 -16.96 -7.04 10.65
C ARG A 132 -15.80 -6.72 11.58
N SER A 133 -15.83 -7.23 12.81
CA SER A 133 -14.83 -6.89 13.84
C SER A 133 -13.47 -7.53 13.54
N GLU A 134 -13.46 -8.73 12.95
CA GLU A 134 -12.27 -9.45 12.54
C GLU A 134 -11.47 -8.75 11.42
N ASP A 135 -12.13 -7.87 10.67
CA ASP A 135 -11.53 -7.12 9.56
C ASP A 135 -11.20 -5.66 9.93
N ALA A 136 -11.50 -5.22 11.15
CA ALA A 136 -11.42 -3.80 11.54
C ALA A 136 -10.02 -3.18 11.27
N GLN A 137 -8.94 -3.95 11.51
CA GLN A 137 -7.58 -3.52 11.23
C GLN A 137 -7.32 -3.26 9.74
N MET A 138 -7.77 -4.17 8.87
CA MET A 138 -7.59 -3.99 7.43
C MET A 138 -8.47 -2.86 6.91
N LEU A 139 -9.68 -2.72 7.46
CA LEU A 139 -10.58 -1.63 7.11
C LEU A 139 -10.02 -0.26 7.49
N ALA A 140 -9.28 -0.16 8.60
CA ALA A 140 -8.55 1.04 9.00
C ALA A 140 -7.31 1.33 8.11
N GLY A 141 -7.05 0.52 7.09
CA GLY A 141 -5.98 0.76 6.12
C GLY A 141 -4.62 0.19 6.51
N ALA A 142 -4.57 -0.81 7.41
CA ALA A 142 -3.31 -1.41 7.83
C ALA A 142 -2.51 -2.02 6.66
N VAL A 143 -3.18 -2.56 5.64
CA VAL A 143 -2.54 -3.06 4.41
C VAL A 143 -3.44 -2.82 3.19
N GLY A 144 -3.23 -1.69 2.50
CA GLY A 144 -4.07 -1.22 1.39
C GLY A 144 -5.25 -0.39 1.88
N GLY A 145 -5.77 0.49 1.02
CA GLY A 145 -6.87 1.40 1.36
C GLY A 145 -8.24 0.75 1.21
N ALA A 146 -9.19 1.17 2.06
CA ALA A 146 -10.61 0.89 1.87
C ALA A 146 -11.29 2.08 1.16
N ALA A 147 -12.28 1.81 0.32
CA ALA A 147 -13.01 2.83 -0.40
C ALA A 147 -14.41 2.36 -0.78
N PHE A 148 -15.32 3.30 -1.10
CA PHE A 148 -16.66 2.98 -1.56
C PHE A 148 -16.69 2.80 -3.08
N ASP A 149 -17.56 1.91 -3.55
CA ASP A 149 -17.79 1.62 -4.97
C ASP A 149 -18.68 2.65 -5.70
N GLY A 150 -18.91 3.82 -5.10
CA GLY A 150 -19.85 4.85 -5.59
C GLY A 150 -21.34 4.51 -5.42
N LYS A 151 -21.71 3.23 -5.24
CA LYS A 151 -23.08 2.76 -4.99
C LYS A 151 -23.40 2.60 -3.50
N GLY A 152 -22.40 2.80 -2.65
CA GLY A 152 -22.54 2.80 -1.19
C GLY A 152 -22.05 1.53 -0.50
N ALA A 153 -21.47 0.59 -1.26
CA ALA A 153 -20.81 -0.57 -0.68
C ALA A 153 -19.32 -0.29 -0.47
N LEU A 154 -18.79 -0.80 0.64
CA LEU A 154 -17.41 -0.58 1.07
C LEU A 154 -16.52 -1.72 0.58
N ILE A 155 -15.48 -1.38 -0.17
CA ILE A 155 -14.48 -2.31 -0.68
C ILE A 155 -13.24 -2.25 0.20
N TYR A 156 -12.78 -3.41 0.64
CA TYR A 156 -11.57 -3.53 1.45
C TYR A 156 -10.95 -4.95 1.35
N ARG A 157 -9.71 -5.09 1.80
CA ARG A 157 -9.03 -6.38 1.91
C ARG A 157 -9.39 -7.05 3.23
N THR A 158 -9.76 -8.33 3.25
CA THR A 158 -10.03 -9.03 4.52
C THR A 158 -8.74 -9.34 5.30
N SER A 159 -8.86 -9.48 6.62
CA SER A 159 -7.75 -9.96 7.47
C SER A 159 -7.30 -11.36 7.03
N PRO A 160 -5.98 -11.67 7.10
CA PRO A 160 -5.50 -13.04 6.92
C PRO A 160 -6.19 -14.00 7.88
N ARG A 161 -6.73 -15.10 7.36
CA ARG A 161 -7.33 -16.14 8.19
C ARG A 161 -6.23 -17.09 8.66
N PHE A 162 -5.93 -17.06 9.94
CA PHE A 162 -5.06 -18.04 10.58
C PHE A 162 -5.88 -19.31 10.81
N GLN A 163 -5.71 -20.29 9.93
CA GLN A 163 -6.25 -21.61 10.21
C GLN A 163 -5.33 -22.27 11.22
N MET A 164 -5.68 -22.16 12.50
CA MET A 164 -5.04 -22.98 13.52
C MET A 164 -5.27 -24.43 13.11
N GLY A 165 -4.20 -25.16 12.82
CA GLY A 165 -4.27 -26.60 12.68
C GLY A 165 -4.97 -27.12 13.92
N GLY A 166 -6.06 -27.88 13.76
CA GLY A 166 -6.79 -28.43 14.89
C GLY A 166 -5.80 -29.13 15.82
N ALA A 167 -6.04 -29.06 17.14
CA ALA A 167 -5.30 -29.87 18.08
C ALA A 167 -5.48 -31.33 17.63
N GLY A 168 -4.45 -31.90 16.99
CA GLY A 168 -4.41 -33.31 16.73
C GLY A 168 -4.53 -34.08 18.05
N PRO A 169 -4.78 -35.39 18.01
CA PRO A 169 -4.62 -36.24 19.19
C PRO A 169 -3.30 -35.86 19.89
N ARG A 170 -3.25 -35.85 21.23
CA ARG A 170 -2.08 -35.46 22.05
C ARG A 170 -0.74 -36.14 21.66
N THR A 171 -0.79 -37.14 20.79
CA THR A 171 0.32 -37.91 20.22
C THR A 171 0.85 -37.39 18.88
N ALA A 172 0.13 -36.49 18.19
CA ALA A 172 0.57 -35.84 16.96
C ALA A 172 1.04 -34.42 17.31
N GLY A 173 2.34 -34.15 17.13
CA GLY A 173 2.97 -32.89 17.48
C GLY A 173 2.27 -31.64 16.92
N PHE A 174 2.57 -30.49 17.51
CA PHE A 174 1.99 -29.21 17.10
C PHE A 174 2.26 -28.92 15.62
N VAL A 175 1.20 -28.80 14.81
CA VAL A 175 1.31 -28.39 13.40
C VAL A 175 1.18 -26.87 13.31
N PRO A 176 2.20 -26.15 12.80
CA PRO A 176 2.14 -24.70 12.68
C PRO A 176 0.99 -24.26 11.76
N PRO A 177 0.25 -23.19 12.09
CA PRO A 177 -0.78 -22.65 11.20
C PRO A 177 -0.16 -22.23 9.87
N GLN A 178 -0.71 -22.71 8.76
CA GLN A 178 -0.34 -22.22 7.43
C GLN A 178 -1.14 -20.96 7.12
N MET A 179 -0.45 -19.91 6.70
CA MET A 179 -1.11 -18.71 6.18
C MET A 179 -1.30 -18.84 4.67
N PRO A 180 -2.51 -18.55 4.16
CA PRO A 180 -2.72 -18.43 2.73
C PRO A 180 -1.79 -17.35 2.14
N ASP A 181 -1.26 -17.62 0.96
CA ASP A 181 -0.49 -16.65 0.18
C ASP A 181 -1.38 -15.84 -0.78
N SER A 182 -2.67 -15.74 -0.43
CA SER A 182 -3.70 -14.97 -1.11
C SER A 182 -4.61 -14.26 -0.10
N ALA A 183 -5.08 -13.07 -0.43
CA ALA A 183 -6.12 -12.37 0.34
C ALA A 183 -7.33 -12.03 -0.53
N ALA A 184 -8.52 -12.07 0.06
CA ALA A 184 -9.74 -11.65 -0.59
C ALA A 184 -9.89 -10.14 -0.54
N ILE A 185 -10.26 -9.55 -1.68
CA ILE A 185 -10.86 -8.22 -1.74
C ILE A 185 -12.37 -8.42 -1.75
N VAL A 186 -13.04 -7.78 -0.81
CA VAL A 186 -14.48 -7.95 -0.57
C VAL A 186 -15.18 -6.63 -0.73
N ARG A 187 -16.47 -6.70 -1.03
CA ARG A 187 -17.41 -5.60 -1.01
C ARG A 187 -18.46 -5.91 0.06
N ILE A 188 -18.73 -4.96 0.95
CA ILE A 188 -19.79 -5.06 1.95
C ILE A 188 -20.80 -3.94 1.81
N ASP A 189 -22.08 -4.30 1.72
CA ASP A 189 -23.18 -3.36 1.88
C ASP A 189 -23.37 -3.06 3.37
N LEU A 190 -23.26 -1.79 3.77
CA LEU A 190 -23.28 -1.42 5.20
C LEU A 190 -24.68 -1.53 5.84
N ALA A 191 -25.75 -1.49 5.04
CA ALA A 191 -27.12 -1.56 5.53
C ALA A 191 -27.55 -3.01 5.77
N THR A 192 -27.30 -3.88 4.79
CA THR A 192 -27.66 -5.30 4.82
C THR A 192 -26.58 -6.19 5.44
N ARG A 193 -25.36 -5.67 5.60
CA ARG A 193 -24.15 -6.41 5.99
C ARG A 193 -23.80 -7.56 5.03
N LYS A 194 -24.38 -7.58 3.82
CA LYS A 194 -24.07 -8.58 2.80
C LYS A 194 -22.64 -8.37 2.31
N LEU A 195 -21.85 -9.45 2.37
CA LEU A 195 -20.46 -9.49 1.95
C LEU A 195 -20.34 -10.31 0.66
N ASP A 196 -19.79 -9.69 -0.38
CA ASP A 196 -19.48 -10.34 -1.65
C ASP A 196 -17.96 -10.32 -1.89
N THR A 197 -17.39 -11.45 -2.30
CA THR A 197 -15.98 -11.50 -2.72
C THR A 197 -15.84 -10.94 -4.13
N VAL A 198 -15.02 -9.90 -4.30
CA VAL A 198 -14.76 -9.27 -5.61
C VAL A 198 -13.69 -10.05 -6.37
N THR A 199 -12.56 -10.31 -5.71
CA THR A 199 -11.41 -11.00 -6.31
C THR A 199 -10.42 -11.47 -5.22
N TYR A 200 -9.36 -12.14 -5.65
CA TYR A 200 -8.21 -12.50 -4.81
C TYR A 200 -6.93 -11.85 -5.35
N ILE A 201 -6.05 -11.47 -4.43
CA ILE A 201 -4.72 -10.94 -4.71
C ILE A 201 -3.65 -11.85 -4.12
N LYS A 202 -2.50 -11.96 -4.78
CA LYS A 202 -1.31 -12.64 -4.23
C LYS A 202 -0.70 -11.82 -3.09
N THR A 203 -0.44 -12.45 -1.95
CA THR A 203 0.21 -11.82 -0.79
C THR A 203 1.53 -12.54 -0.45
N PRO A 204 2.43 -11.94 0.36
CA PRO A 204 3.64 -12.63 0.78
C PRO A 204 3.29 -13.97 1.44
N LYS A 205 4.03 -15.02 1.08
CA LYS A 205 3.94 -16.29 1.78
C LYS A 205 4.66 -16.15 3.12
N ILE A 206 3.94 -16.34 4.21
CA ILE A 206 4.49 -16.26 5.56
C ILE A 206 4.88 -17.67 5.99
N ARG A 207 6.18 -17.90 6.19
CA ARG A 207 6.70 -19.14 6.78
C ARG A 207 6.93 -18.95 8.26
N MET A 208 6.61 -19.97 9.04
CA MET A 208 6.80 -19.98 10.48
C MET A 208 7.78 -21.09 10.85
N ASP A 209 8.85 -20.73 11.54
CA ASP A 209 9.70 -21.67 12.26
C ASP A 209 9.07 -21.94 13.61
N VAL A 210 8.97 -23.21 13.98
CA VAL A 210 8.47 -23.61 15.29
C VAL A 210 9.55 -24.35 16.04
N ALA A 211 9.93 -23.81 17.20
CA ALA A 211 10.83 -24.43 18.14
C ALA A 211 10.03 -24.79 19.40
N GLN A 212 10.16 -26.04 19.86
CA GLN A 212 9.58 -26.50 21.11
C GLN A 212 10.70 -26.79 22.12
N GLU A 213 10.63 -26.14 23.27
CA GLU A 213 11.57 -26.30 24.39
C GLU A 213 10.76 -26.67 25.64
N GLY A 214 10.73 -27.97 25.97
CA GLY A 214 9.81 -28.51 26.97
C GLY A 214 8.34 -28.25 26.59
N ASP A 215 7.58 -27.62 27.49
CA ASP A 215 6.18 -27.21 27.26
C ASP A 215 6.06 -25.87 26.52
N ARG A 216 7.17 -25.18 26.23
CA ARG A 216 7.15 -23.87 25.59
C ARG A 216 7.29 -24.01 24.08
N VAL A 217 6.23 -23.68 23.35
CA VAL A 217 6.26 -23.54 21.89
C VAL A 217 6.59 -22.10 21.53
N SER A 218 7.64 -21.89 20.74
CA SER A 218 8.03 -20.60 20.17
C SER A 218 7.82 -20.63 18.66
N MET A 219 7.15 -19.61 18.13
CA MET A 219 6.94 -19.42 16.70
C MET A 219 7.67 -18.17 16.24
N THR A 220 8.44 -18.27 15.17
CA THR A 220 9.13 -17.13 14.57
C THR A 220 8.81 -17.07 13.08
N SER A 221 8.36 -15.92 12.57
CA SER A 221 8.13 -15.75 11.13
C SER A 221 9.46 -15.59 10.40
N GLN A 222 9.62 -16.29 9.29
CA GLN A 222 10.68 -15.98 8.33
C GLN A 222 10.32 -14.73 7.52
N ILE A 223 11.32 -13.95 7.16
CA ILE A 223 11.21 -12.76 6.33
C ILE A 223 11.61 -13.12 4.90
N ASN A 224 10.72 -12.88 3.94
CA ASN A 224 11.09 -12.79 2.53
C ASN A 224 11.32 -11.30 2.19
N PRO A 225 12.57 -10.87 1.95
CA PRO A 225 12.87 -9.48 1.69
C PRO A 225 12.54 -9.04 0.25
N LEU A 226 12.16 -9.96 -0.65
CA LEU A 226 11.82 -9.63 -2.04
C LEU A 226 10.61 -10.46 -2.52
N PRO A 227 9.45 -10.36 -1.85
CA PRO A 227 8.29 -11.16 -2.23
C PRO A 227 7.68 -10.62 -3.53
N VAL A 228 7.31 -11.53 -4.43
CA VAL A 228 6.45 -11.20 -5.59
C VAL A 228 5.01 -11.24 -5.11
N VAL A 229 4.32 -10.10 -5.19
CA VAL A 229 2.96 -9.90 -4.67
C VAL A 229 2.12 -9.10 -5.65
N ASP A 230 0.81 -9.18 -5.48
CA ASP A 230 -0.09 -8.22 -6.12
C ASP A 230 -0.30 -7.03 -5.19
N ASP A 231 -0.70 -5.90 -5.79
CA ASP A 231 -1.20 -4.75 -5.06
C ASP A 231 -2.44 -4.20 -5.78
N TRP A 232 -3.19 -3.31 -5.14
CA TRP A 232 -4.52 -2.97 -5.62
C TRP A 232 -5.00 -1.60 -5.15
N GLY A 233 -6.05 -1.10 -5.79
CA GLY A 233 -6.75 0.12 -5.40
C GLY A 233 -8.16 0.18 -5.99
N VAL A 234 -8.96 1.11 -5.46
CA VAL A 234 -10.31 1.40 -5.98
C VAL A 234 -10.24 2.69 -6.78
N LEU A 235 -10.70 2.63 -8.03
CA LEU A 235 -10.80 3.77 -8.94
C LEU A 235 -12.02 4.65 -8.59
N SER A 236 -12.05 5.86 -9.11
CA SER A 236 -13.13 6.84 -8.84
C SER A 236 -14.52 6.37 -9.31
N ASP A 237 -14.58 5.45 -10.27
CA ASP A 237 -15.82 4.81 -10.75
C ASP A 237 -16.26 3.59 -9.91
N GLY A 238 -15.50 3.25 -8.86
CA GLY A 238 -15.75 2.10 -7.99
C GLY A 238 -15.19 0.77 -8.50
N SER A 239 -14.50 0.77 -9.65
CA SER A 239 -13.79 -0.41 -10.14
C SER A 239 -12.59 -0.73 -9.25
N VAL A 240 -12.31 -2.03 -9.07
CA VAL A 240 -11.12 -2.51 -8.36
C VAL A 240 -10.04 -2.80 -9.38
N ALA A 241 -8.94 -2.07 -9.32
CA ALA A 241 -7.78 -2.34 -10.13
C ALA A 241 -6.73 -3.11 -9.33
N ILE A 242 -6.12 -4.11 -9.97
CA ILE A 242 -5.16 -5.02 -9.37
C ILE A 242 -3.91 -4.98 -10.24
N VAL A 243 -2.80 -4.56 -9.65
CA VAL A 243 -1.49 -4.61 -10.28
C VAL A 243 -0.88 -5.97 -9.98
N ARG A 244 -0.64 -6.76 -11.02
CA ARG A 244 -0.08 -8.11 -10.90
C ARG A 244 1.44 -8.06 -10.85
N GLY A 245 2.02 -8.52 -9.75
CA GLY A 245 3.47 -8.44 -9.55
C GLY A 245 4.28 -9.45 -10.37
N ARG A 246 3.64 -10.53 -10.82
CA ARG A 246 4.32 -11.62 -11.54
C ARG A 246 4.89 -11.18 -12.88
N ASP A 247 4.16 -10.34 -13.61
CA ASP A 247 4.48 -9.96 -14.98
C ASP A 247 4.03 -8.52 -15.32
N TYR A 248 3.74 -7.72 -14.28
CA TYR A 248 3.49 -6.29 -14.35
C TYR A 248 2.42 -5.87 -15.35
N HIS A 249 1.20 -6.36 -15.13
CA HIS A 249 0.00 -5.92 -15.84
C HIS A 249 -1.08 -5.51 -14.85
N VAL A 250 -2.17 -4.94 -15.37
CA VAL A 250 -3.33 -4.55 -14.56
C VAL A 250 -4.53 -5.41 -14.94
N ASP A 251 -5.18 -5.97 -13.92
CA ASP A 251 -6.53 -6.47 -14.02
C ASP A 251 -7.51 -5.45 -13.43
N VAL A 252 -8.71 -5.37 -13.98
CA VAL A 252 -9.79 -4.54 -13.45
C VAL A 252 -11.04 -5.37 -13.23
N VAL A 253 -11.69 -5.17 -12.08
CA VAL A 253 -13.01 -5.71 -11.77
C VAL A 253 -13.98 -4.55 -11.56
N THR A 254 -14.93 -4.39 -12.48
CA THR A 254 -15.94 -3.33 -12.44
C THR A 254 -16.92 -3.50 -11.26
N PRO A 255 -17.70 -2.47 -10.90
CA PRO A 255 -18.78 -2.60 -9.93
C PRO A 255 -19.79 -3.72 -10.26
N GLN A 256 -19.98 -4.03 -11.54
CA GLN A 256 -20.87 -5.08 -12.05
C GLN A 256 -20.24 -6.49 -12.00
N GLY A 257 -18.96 -6.59 -11.62
CA GLY A 257 -18.23 -7.86 -11.55
C GLY A 257 -17.60 -8.31 -12.87
N VAL A 258 -17.69 -7.49 -13.94
CA VAL A 258 -16.98 -7.74 -15.19
C VAL A 258 -15.49 -7.63 -14.94
N LYS A 259 -14.74 -8.67 -15.30
CA LYS A 259 -13.29 -8.75 -15.16
C LYS A 259 -12.62 -8.54 -16.51
N SER A 260 -11.63 -7.66 -16.52
CA SER A 260 -10.77 -7.41 -17.68
C SER A 260 -9.32 -7.58 -17.26
N SER A 261 -8.50 -8.15 -18.15
CA SER A 261 -7.05 -8.26 -17.98
C SER A 261 -6.40 -7.58 -19.17
N PHE A 262 -5.47 -6.68 -18.89
CA PHE A 262 -4.82 -5.86 -19.92
C PHE A 262 -3.43 -6.40 -20.26
N SER A 263 -2.88 -5.95 -21.39
CA SER A 263 -1.53 -6.28 -21.81
C SER A 263 -0.49 -5.90 -20.76
N LYS A 264 0.63 -6.62 -20.75
CA LYS A 264 1.75 -6.34 -19.86
C LYS A 264 2.29 -4.94 -20.10
N ILE A 265 2.55 -4.24 -19.01
CA ILE A 265 3.20 -2.93 -19.06
C ILE A 265 4.70 -3.19 -19.29
N PRO A 266 5.32 -2.53 -20.27
CA PRO A 266 6.75 -2.66 -20.50
C PRO A 266 7.55 -2.24 -19.26
N PHE A 267 8.49 -3.09 -18.87
CA PHE A 267 9.31 -2.89 -17.69
C PHE A 267 10.71 -3.45 -17.89
N ASP A 268 11.70 -2.77 -17.34
CA ASP A 268 13.11 -3.12 -17.48
C ASP A 268 13.48 -4.19 -16.43
N TRP A 269 13.08 -5.44 -16.67
CA TRP A 269 13.29 -6.54 -15.73
C TRP A 269 14.77 -6.85 -15.51
N GLN A 270 15.20 -6.85 -14.25
CA GLN A 270 16.55 -7.23 -13.85
C GLN A 270 16.57 -8.66 -13.33
N ARG A 271 17.31 -9.54 -14.01
CA ARG A 271 17.55 -10.91 -13.54
C ARG A 271 18.48 -10.88 -12.32
N LEU A 272 18.23 -11.77 -11.35
CA LEU A 272 19.06 -11.97 -10.16
C LEU A 272 19.76 -13.32 -10.28
N THR A 273 21.09 -13.32 -10.21
CA THR A 273 21.85 -14.57 -10.03
C THR A 273 21.71 -15.08 -8.59
N ASP A 274 22.20 -16.29 -8.32
CA ASP A 274 22.19 -16.82 -6.95
C ASP A 274 23.06 -15.98 -6.02
N GLU A 275 24.18 -15.45 -6.52
CA GLU A 275 25.04 -14.51 -5.81
C GLU A 275 24.32 -13.19 -5.51
N ASP A 276 23.56 -12.64 -6.46
CA ASP A 276 22.76 -11.43 -6.24
C ASP A 276 21.71 -11.63 -5.14
N LYS A 277 21.06 -12.81 -5.12
CA LYS A 277 20.05 -13.15 -4.12
C LYS A 277 20.66 -13.26 -2.71
N VAL A 278 21.84 -13.87 -2.58
CA VAL A 278 22.59 -13.93 -1.32
C VAL A 278 23.01 -12.53 -0.87
N ALA A 279 23.65 -11.77 -1.76
CA ALA A 279 24.10 -10.41 -1.47
C ALA A 279 22.93 -9.50 -1.05
N PHE A 280 21.76 -9.65 -1.68
CA PHE A 280 20.56 -8.91 -1.31
C PHE A 280 20.10 -9.23 0.12
N ILE A 281 20.00 -10.51 0.50
CA ILE A 281 19.64 -10.91 1.87
C ILE A 281 20.61 -10.31 2.89
N ASP A 282 21.92 -10.40 2.63
CA ASP A 282 22.93 -9.90 3.54
C ASP A 282 22.92 -8.37 3.64
N SER A 283 22.64 -7.67 2.53
CA SER A 283 22.42 -6.22 2.54
C SER A 283 21.24 -5.81 3.42
N VAL A 284 20.14 -6.57 3.39
CA VAL A 284 18.95 -6.30 4.20
C VAL A 284 19.22 -6.59 5.69
N LYS A 285 19.95 -7.67 5.99
CA LYS A 285 20.42 -7.95 7.37
C LYS A 285 21.30 -6.83 7.89
N ALA A 286 22.29 -6.39 7.12
CA ALA A 286 23.21 -5.33 7.50
C ALA A 286 22.48 -3.98 7.70
N ALA A 287 21.58 -3.62 6.80
CA ALA A 287 20.76 -2.42 6.93
C ALA A 287 19.90 -2.46 8.21
N ARG A 288 19.29 -3.61 8.51
CA ARG A 288 18.54 -3.80 9.76
C ARG A 288 19.41 -3.72 11.00
N ALA A 289 20.59 -4.36 10.98
CA ALA A 289 21.53 -4.31 12.10
C ALA A 289 21.95 -2.87 12.42
N ARG A 290 22.19 -2.05 11.38
CA ARG A 290 22.47 -0.61 11.55
C ARG A 290 21.30 0.17 12.15
N MET A 291 20.05 -0.19 11.83
CA MET A 291 18.86 0.44 12.39
C MET A 291 18.55 0.01 13.83
N GLY A 292 19.01 -1.17 14.25
CA GLY A 292 18.80 -1.69 15.60
C GLY A 292 17.31 -1.74 15.99
N ALA A 293 16.98 -1.21 17.17
CA ALA A 293 15.61 -1.14 17.68
C ALA A 293 14.67 -0.23 16.85
N SER A 294 15.23 0.64 16.01
CA SER A 294 14.48 1.54 15.12
C SER A 294 14.11 0.87 13.79
N ALA A 295 14.53 -0.38 13.55
CA ALA A 295 14.16 -1.10 12.35
C ALA A 295 12.64 -1.31 12.29
N PRO A 296 11.96 -0.97 11.17
CA PRO A 296 10.52 -1.14 11.06
C PRO A 296 10.16 -2.62 11.17
N ASN A 297 9.12 -2.88 11.97
CA ASN A 297 8.49 -4.18 12.01
C ASN A 297 7.97 -4.54 10.61
N LEU A 298 8.11 -5.79 10.18
CA LEU A 298 7.58 -6.27 8.90
C LEU A 298 6.33 -7.09 9.15
N PRO A 299 5.17 -6.45 9.36
CA PRO A 299 3.92 -7.19 9.42
C PRO A 299 3.78 -7.96 8.11
N PHE A 300 3.43 -9.24 8.21
CA PHE A 300 3.20 -10.12 7.06
C PHE A 300 4.44 -10.42 6.19
N GLY A 301 5.64 -10.37 6.77
CA GLY A 301 6.80 -11.12 6.26
C GLY A 301 7.58 -10.51 5.10
N GLY A 302 7.41 -9.22 4.77
CA GLY A 302 8.17 -8.58 3.68
C GLY A 302 8.46 -7.09 3.86
N VAL A 303 9.60 -6.64 3.32
CA VAL A 303 10.12 -5.25 3.45
C VAL A 303 9.18 -4.17 2.90
N GLY A 304 8.34 -4.53 1.93
CA GLY A 304 7.36 -3.65 1.31
C GLY A 304 6.16 -3.29 2.19
N ALA A 305 5.73 -4.21 3.06
CA ALA A 305 4.52 -4.04 3.86
C ALA A 305 4.60 -2.84 4.82
N ALA A 306 5.81 -2.51 5.29
CA ALA A 306 6.08 -1.35 6.14
C ALA A 306 5.97 -0.01 5.40
N GLN A 307 6.09 0.01 4.06
CA GLN A 307 6.02 1.21 3.23
C GLN A 307 4.58 1.59 2.86
N GLY A 308 3.67 0.60 2.87
CA GLY A 308 2.25 0.76 2.55
C GLY A 308 1.33 0.92 3.76
N SER A 309 1.69 0.37 4.92
CA SER A 309 0.97 0.65 6.16
C SER A 309 1.26 2.09 6.55
N GLY A 310 0.24 2.92 6.78
CA GLY A 310 0.35 4.29 7.30
C GLY A 310 0.99 4.41 8.70
N GLY A 311 1.86 3.48 9.09
CA GLY A 311 2.77 3.65 10.21
C GLY A 311 3.79 4.71 9.87
N GLY A 312 3.69 5.86 10.54
CA GLY A 312 4.77 6.84 10.60
C GLY A 312 6.04 6.20 11.15
N GLY A 313 6.86 5.69 10.23
CA GLY A 313 8.13 5.05 10.52
C GLY A 313 9.14 5.50 9.47
N GLY A 314 9.84 6.60 9.78
CA GLY A 314 11.02 7.04 9.06
C GLY A 314 10.74 7.77 7.74
N GLY A 315 10.67 9.11 7.77
CA GLY A 315 10.85 9.90 6.55
C GLY A 315 12.29 9.74 6.06
N GLY A 316 12.43 8.87 5.07
CA GLY A 316 13.63 8.08 4.79
C GLY A 316 13.32 6.59 4.69
N GLY A 317 12.08 6.20 4.35
CA GLY A 317 11.70 4.80 4.17
C GLY A 317 12.76 4.11 3.31
N PRO A 318 13.24 2.92 3.71
CA PRO A 318 14.48 2.38 3.20
C PRO A 318 14.43 2.39 1.68
N GLN A 319 15.25 3.24 1.08
CA GLN A 319 15.79 2.98 -0.23
C GLN A 319 16.63 1.73 0.00
N ILE A 320 16.03 0.54 -0.14
CA ILE A 320 16.83 -0.67 -0.34
C ILE A 320 17.42 -0.50 -1.74
N MET A 321 18.43 0.35 -1.80
CA MET A 321 19.31 0.45 -2.94
C MET A 321 20.05 -0.87 -2.93
N ILE A 322 19.72 -1.71 -3.92
CA ILE A 322 20.45 -2.96 -4.13
C ILE A 322 21.82 -2.53 -4.63
N VAL A 323 22.77 -2.41 -3.71
CA VAL A 323 24.16 -2.18 -4.05
C VAL A 323 24.73 -3.54 -4.40
N THR A 324 24.75 -3.87 -5.69
CA THR A 324 25.54 -4.97 -6.23
C THR A 324 27.00 -4.51 -6.25
N GLY A 325 27.69 -4.69 -5.12
CA GLY A 325 29.10 -4.34 -4.95
C GLY A 325 29.66 -4.95 -3.67
N PRO A 326 30.97 -5.25 -3.61
CA PRO A 326 31.58 -5.86 -2.44
C PRO A 326 31.39 -4.99 -1.18
N PRO A 327 31.17 -5.59 -0.01
CA PRO A 327 30.95 -4.85 1.23
C PRO A 327 32.16 -3.97 1.55
N ALA A 328 31.93 -2.66 1.70
CA ALA A 328 32.94 -1.72 2.16
C ALA A 328 33.36 -2.05 3.61
N GLY A 329 34.67 -2.01 3.84
CA GLY A 329 35.38 -2.60 4.97
C GLY A 329 34.96 -2.15 6.38
N SER A 330 35.16 -3.07 7.32
CA SER A 330 34.94 -2.96 8.76
C SER A 330 35.94 -1.99 9.41
N GLY A 331 35.44 -0.92 10.02
CA GLY A 331 36.18 -0.12 11.00
C GLY A 331 35.83 -0.57 12.42
N GLU A 332 36.87 -0.91 13.19
CA GLU A 332 36.82 -1.28 14.61
C GLU A 332 36.47 -0.11 15.53
N GLY A 333 35.81 -0.38 16.66
CA GLY A 333 35.71 0.58 17.77
C GLY A 333 34.77 0.20 18.94
N GLY A 334 35.35 -0.34 20.02
CA GLY A 334 35.02 0.00 21.42
C GLY A 334 33.86 -0.72 22.16
N PRO A 335 34.02 -1.12 23.45
CA PRO A 335 33.12 -2.05 24.14
C PRO A 335 31.87 -1.36 24.72
N GLN A 336 30.69 -1.90 24.40
CA GLN A 336 29.40 -1.38 24.86
C GLN A 336 28.86 -2.19 26.04
N ARG A 337 28.56 -1.48 27.13
CA ARG A 337 28.03 -2.01 28.40
C ARG A 337 26.66 -2.67 28.20
N ASP A 338 26.58 -3.91 28.69
CA ASP A 338 25.38 -4.73 28.80
C ASP A 338 24.31 -4.09 29.72
N ALA A 339 23.07 -3.96 29.22
CA ALA A 339 21.83 -4.19 29.96
C ALA A 339 20.60 -3.83 29.10
N ALA A 340 20.21 -4.72 28.17
CA ALA A 340 18.83 -4.92 27.70
C ALA A 340 18.82 -5.91 26.51
N ARG A 341 19.20 -7.16 26.74
CA ARG A 341 18.83 -8.25 25.81
C ARG A 341 17.35 -8.58 26.01
N THR A 342 16.46 -7.68 25.61
CA THR A 342 15.16 -8.12 25.10
C THR A 342 15.49 -9.03 23.94
N ARG A 343 15.21 -10.33 24.06
CA ARG A 343 15.48 -11.33 23.02
C ARG A 343 14.87 -10.82 21.71
N GLN A 344 15.67 -10.16 20.88
CA GLN A 344 15.37 -10.04 19.47
C GLN A 344 15.31 -11.49 19.02
N ALA A 345 14.09 -12.00 18.81
CA ALA A 345 13.92 -13.25 18.09
C ALA A 345 14.81 -13.11 16.86
N GLN A 346 15.84 -13.95 16.75
CA GLN A 346 16.75 -13.90 15.61
C GLN A 346 15.85 -13.98 14.38
N MET A 347 15.78 -12.87 13.64
CA MET A 347 14.89 -12.78 12.50
C MET A 347 15.42 -13.74 11.45
N THR A 348 14.73 -14.84 11.23
CA THR A 348 15.08 -15.79 10.18
C THR A 348 14.70 -15.19 8.83
N PHE A 349 15.58 -15.27 7.85
CA PHE A 349 15.27 -14.95 6.45
C PHE A 349 15.03 -16.25 5.69
N VAL A 350 14.17 -16.20 4.67
CA VAL A 350 14.06 -17.32 3.71
C VAL A 350 15.42 -17.54 3.01
N PRO A 351 15.74 -18.79 2.59
CA PRO A 351 16.96 -19.04 1.83
C PRO A 351 16.96 -18.30 0.48
N ALA A 352 18.15 -18.01 -0.06
CA ALA A 352 18.31 -17.28 -1.31
C ALA A 352 17.56 -17.93 -2.49
N SER A 353 17.48 -19.26 -2.52
CA SER A 353 16.72 -20.02 -3.54
C SER A 353 15.22 -19.72 -3.57
N GLU A 354 14.68 -19.09 -2.52
CA GLU A 354 13.27 -18.66 -2.47
C GLU A 354 13.04 -17.22 -2.92
N LEU A 355 14.12 -16.47 -3.20
CA LEU A 355 13.98 -15.17 -3.86
C LEU A 355 13.68 -15.37 -5.35
N PRO A 356 12.88 -14.47 -5.95
CA PRO A 356 12.53 -14.56 -7.36
C PRO A 356 13.78 -14.42 -8.26
N ASP A 357 13.74 -15.03 -9.44
CA ASP A 357 14.81 -14.91 -10.45
C ASP A 357 14.89 -13.53 -11.08
N TYR A 358 13.85 -12.70 -10.92
CA TYR A 358 13.82 -11.33 -11.38
C TYR A 358 13.38 -10.42 -10.23
N LYS A 359 14.00 -9.24 -10.18
CA LYS A 359 13.59 -8.19 -9.27
C LYS A 359 12.14 -7.79 -9.56
N PRO A 360 11.23 -7.80 -8.56
CA PRO A 360 9.86 -7.36 -8.74
C PRO A 360 9.77 -5.91 -9.22
N ALA A 361 8.70 -5.58 -9.95
CA ALA A 361 8.47 -4.21 -10.42
C ALA A 361 8.08 -3.25 -9.27
N PHE A 362 7.44 -3.76 -8.22
CA PHE A 362 6.94 -2.99 -7.07
C PHE A 362 6.89 -3.85 -5.80
N PHE A 363 6.69 -3.20 -4.66
CA PHE A 363 6.46 -3.83 -3.36
C PHE A 363 4.98 -3.74 -2.95
N ALA A 364 4.54 -4.58 -1.99
CA ALA A 364 3.20 -4.42 -1.40
C ALA A 364 2.98 -2.98 -0.89
N GLY A 365 1.82 -2.39 -1.18
CA GLY A 365 1.48 -1.03 -0.77
C GLY A 365 2.10 0.09 -1.61
N ALA A 366 2.66 -0.25 -2.78
CA ALA A 366 3.17 0.68 -3.78
C ALA A 366 2.08 1.38 -4.60
N VAL A 367 0.84 0.88 -4.56
CA VAL A 367 -0.28 1.39 -5.35
C VAL A 367 -1.05 2.47 -4.61
N ARG A 368 -1.38 3.55 -5.32
CA ARG A 368 -2.38 4.56 -4.93
C ARG A 368 -3.25 4.89 -6.14
N THR A 369 -4.49 5.32 -5.92
CA THR A 369 -5.39 5.77 -6.98
C THR A 369 -5.61 7.26 -6.86
N ASP A 370 -5.55 7.96 -7.99
CA ASP A 370 -5.85 9.40 -8.05
C ASP A 370 -7.35 9.65 -8.29
N THR A 371 -7.73 10.93 -8.33
CA THR A 371 -9.12 11.33 -8.52
C THR A 371 -9.60 11.22 -9.96
N ASP A 372 -8.68 11.09 -10.92
CA ASP A 372 -8.94 11.00 -12.36
C ASP A 372 -9.11 9.54 -12.82
N GLY A 373 -9.02 8.56 -11.90
CA GLY A 373 -9.19 7.14 -12.18
C GLY A 373 -7.93 6.47 -12.70
N ASN A 374 -6.75 7.04 -12.45
CA ASN A 374 -5.47 6.40 -12.70
C ASN A 374 -4.90 5.74 -11.43
N ILE A 375 -3.99 4.80 -11.67
CA ILE A 375 -3.25 4.08 -10.65
C ILE A 375 -1.80 4.56 -10.71
N TRP A 376 -1.29 5.00 -9.58
CA TRP A 376 0.10 5.38 -9.39
C TRP A 376 0.83 4.24 -8.70
N ILE A 377 1.83 3.67 -9.37
CA ILE A 377 2.56 2.49 -8.91
C ILE A 377 3.99 2.90 -8.61
N ARG A 378 4.39 2.88 -7.33
CA ARG A 378 5.78 3.12 -6.95
C ARG A 378 6.66 1.96 -7.42
N THR A 379 7.48 2.21 -8.42
CA THR A 379 8.35 1.19 -9.00
C THR A 379 9.64 1.00 -8.19
N ILE A 380 10.17 -0.22 -8.19
CA ILE A 380 11.52 -0.50 -7.73
C ILE A 380 12.47 -0.26 -8.90
N PRO A 381 13.38 0.72 -8.82
CA PRO A 381 14.25 1.03 -9.95
C PRO A 381 15.30 -0.08 -10.13
N THR A 382 15.61 -0.43 -11.38
CA THR A 382 16.65 -1.42 -11.73
C THR A 382 18.04 -0.80 -11.89
N SER A 383 18.12 0.53 -11.92
CA SER A 383 19.35 1.31 -11.88
C SER A 383 19.17 2.51 -10.94
N ALA A 384 20.26 3.16 -10.53
CA ALA A 384 20.16 4.35 -9.70
C ALA A 384 19.47 5.50 -10.48
N ILE A 385 18.36 6.02 -9.95
CA ILE A 385 17.67 7.19 -10.50
C ILE A 385 17.81 8.33 -9.49
N PRO A 386 18.61 9.37 -9.77
CA PRO A 386 18.72 10.53 -8.90
C PRO A 386 17.39 11.30 -8.88
N GLY A 387 17.07 11.98 -7.78
CA GLY A 387 15.91 12.88 -7.69
C GLY A 387 14.71 12.35 -6.89
N GLY A 388 14.66 11.06 -6.56
CA GLY A 388 13.60 10.46 -5.71
C GLY A 388 12.85 9.31 -6.38
N PRO A 389 11.82 8.74 -5.73
CA PRO A 389 11.10 7.59 -6.24
C PRO A 389 10.25 7.92 -7.48
N VAL A 390 10.17 6.95 -8.40
CA VAL A 390 9.42 7.06 -9.65
C VAL A 390 8.13 6.23 -9.57
N TYR A 391 7.04 6.84 -9.98
CA TYR A 391 5.73 6.24 -10.09
C TYR A 391 5.37 6.09 -11.55
N ASP A 392 5.02 4.87 -11.97
CA ASP A 392 4.35 4.66 -13.25
C ASP A 392 2.86 4.98 -13.03
N VAL A 393 2.28 5.80 -13.91
CA VAL A 393 0.86 6.18 -13.88
C VAL A 393 0.14 5.42 -14.97
N VAL A 394 -0.83 4.60 -14.58
CA VAL A 394 -1.54 3.66 -15.44
C VAL A 394 -3.03 4.03 -15.44
N ASN A 395 -3.62 4.18 -16.62
CA ASN A 395 -5.04 4.50 -16.73
C ASN A 395 -5.94 3.25 -16.50
N SER A 396 -7.26 3.45 -16.50
CA SER A 396 -8.24 2.37 -16.32
C SER A 396 -8.25 1.29 -17.43
N LYS A 397 -7.51 1.50 -18.52
CA LYS A 397 -7.32 0.54 -19.63
C LYS A 397 -5.99 -0.23 -19.53
N GLY A 398 -5.25 -0.07 -18.43
CA GLY A 398 -3.97 -0.73 -18.23
C GLY A 398 -2.81 -0.11 -19.02
N GLU A 399 -2.99 1.06 -19.62
CA GLU A 399 -1.96 1.74 -20.41
C GLU A 399 -1.13 2.67 -19.51
N ILE A 400 0.20 2.59 -19.62
CA ILE A 400 1.09 3.53 -18.94
C ILE A 400 1.04 4.89 -19.64
N VAL A 401 0.43 5.87 -18.98
CA VAL A 401 0.25 7.22 -19.56
C VAL A 401 1.40 8.15 -19.18
N GLU A 402 1.99 7.97 -18.00
CA GLU A 402 3.08 8.83 -17.51
C GLU A 402 4.04 8.10 -16.58
N ARG A 403 5.22 8.69 -16.37
CA ARG A 403 6.13 8.35 -15.28
C ARG A 403 6.49 9.60 -14.50
N VAL A 404 6.14 9.63 -13.22
CA VAL A 404 6.29 10.83 -12.37
C VAL A 404 7.31 10.57 -11.28
N GLN A 405 8.32 11.42 -11.19
CA GLN A 405 9.29 11.41 -10.11
C GLN A 405 8.83 12.34 -8.99
N ILE A 406 8.70 11.78 -7.79
CA ILE A 406 8.45 12.54 -6.57
C ILE A 406 9.80 13.01 -6.02
N PRO A 407 9.96 14.29 -5.62
CA PRO A 407 11.24 14.79 -5.16
C PRO A 407 11.78 14.03 -3.94
N VAL A 408 13.10 13.93 -3.85
CA VAL A 408 13.79 13.32 -2.71
C VAL A 408 13.34 13.96 -1.38
N GLY A 409 13.26 13.13 -0.33
CA GLY A 409 12.79 13.55 0.99
C GLY A 409 11.26 13.68 1.12
N ARG A 410 10.50 13.47 0.04
CA ARG A 410 9.03 13.40 0.08
C ARG A 410 8.48 11.99 -0.09
N THR A 411 7.31 11.77 0.50
CA THR A 411 6.53 10.53 0.33
C THR A 411 5.11 10.88 -0.08
N LEU A 412 4.62 10.30 -1.19
CA LEU A 412 3.22 10.41 -1.62
C LEU A 412 2.29 9.79 -0.56
N ILE A 413 1.30 10.55 -0.10
CA ILE A 413 0.31 10.07 0.89
C ILE A 413 -1.10 9.97 0.30
N GLY A 414 -1.48 10.86 -0.62
CA GLY A 414 -2.80 10.83 -1.22
C GLY A 414 -3.03 11.93 -2.26
N PHE A 415 -4.26 12.01 -2.75
CA PHE A 415 -4.65 12.91 -3.83
C PHE A 415 -5.87 13.74 -3.45
N GLY A 416 -5.93 14.94 -4.01
CA GLY A 416 -7.14 15.75 -4.16
C GLY A 416 -7.41 15.98 -5.65
N SER A 417 -8.41 16.80 -5.96
CA SER A 417 -8.67 17.23 -7.35
C SER A 417 -7.47 18.04 -7.87
N GLY A 418 -6.69 17.48 -8.80
CA GLY A 418 -5.49 18.12 -9.36
C GLY A 418 -4.31 18.30 -8.40
N THR A 419 -4.39 17.75 -7.18
CA THR A 419 -3.41 17.96 -6.10
C THR A 419 -2.83 16.63 -5.63
N VAL A 420 -1.52 16.60 -5.42
CA VAL A 420 -0.79 15.52 -4.76
C VAL A 420 -0.41 15.97 -3.36
N TYR A 421 -0.77 15.17 -2.36
CA TYR A 421 -0.35 15.38 -0.98
C TYR A 421 0.83 14.49 -0.64
N MET A 422 1.86 15.11 -0.07
CA MET A 422 3.09 14.43 0.32
C MET A 422 3.45 14.76 1.76
N THR A 423 4.13 13.85 2.44
CA THR A 423 4.91 14.24 3.62
C THR A 423 6.29 14.68 3.19
N ALA A 424 6.79 15.75 3.79
CA ALA A 424 8.18 16.16 3.77
C ALA A 424 8.75 16.04 5.19
N ARG A 425 9.92 15.41 5.32
CA ARG A 425 10.63 15.38 6.60
C ARG A 425 11.75 16.41 6.61
N GLU A 426 11.79 17.20 7.66
CA GLU A 426 12.85 18.16 7.90
C GLU A 426 13.25 18.08 9.37
N ASN A 427 14.50 17.69 9.61
CA ASN A 427 14.96 17.28 10.94
C ASN A 427 14.03 16.18 11.52
N ASP A 428 13.62 16.32 12.78
CA ASP A 428 12.70 15.40 13.44
C ASP A 428 11.21 15.71 13.21
N LYS A 429 10.89 16.70 12.37
CA LYS A 429 9.51 17.14 12.10
C LYS A 429 9.01 16.63 10.75
N ILE A 430 7.72 16.34 10.68
CA ILE A 430 7.02 16.00 9.44
C ILE A 430 6.06 17.13 9.09
N TYR A 431 6.02 17.50 7.82
CA TYR A 431 5.08 18.48 7.28
C TYR A 431 4.28 17.87 6.15
N LEU A 432 3.03 18.30 5.99
CA LEU A 432 2.25 17.99 4.81
C LEU A 432 2.54 19.05 3.74
N GLU A 433 2.90 18.62 2.54
CA GLU A 433 3.03 19.46 1.35
C GLU A 433 1.92 19.10 0.35
N ALA A 434 1.39 20.11 -0.34
CA ALA A 434 0.52 19.96 -1.49
C ALA A 434 1.28 20.41 -2.74
N ALA A 435 1.19 19.63 -3.82
CA ALA A 435 1.79 19.95 -5.11
C ALA A 435 0.78 19.73 -6.23
N THR A 436 0.99 20.39 -7.37
CA THR A 436 0.19 20.10 -8.56
C THR A 436 0.58 18.75 -9.18
N ILE A 437 -0.38 18.05 -9.77
CA ILE A 437 -0.07 16.82 -10.53
C ILE A 437 0.83 17.14 -11.74
N ARG A 438 0.56 18.28 -12.40
CA ARG A 438 1.32 18.81 -13.54
C ARG A 438 1.75 20.25 -13.29
#